data_AF-A0A937HDD3-F1
#
_entry.id   AF-A0A937HDD3-F1
#
_cell.length_a   1.000
_cell.length_b   1.000
_cell.length_c   1.000
_cell.angle_alpha   90.00
_cell.angle_beta   90.00
_cell.angle_gamma   90.00
#
_symmetry.space_group_name_H-M   'P 1'
#
loop_
_entity.id
_entity.type
_entity.pdbx_description
1 polymer ?
#
loop_
_entity_poly.entity_id
_entity_poly.type
_entity_poly.pdbx_seq_one_letter_code
_entity_poly.pdbx_strand_id
1 'polypeptide(L)'
;TPVIWNNNPGMKLLAKTYYAVEVLDVFEPVHGAVFNAIHRQRKRLSSPEAVKAVFVENGVSDSDFDRAFGSFGIDSMVRQAAARTEGARINGTPSLMVNGKYRIDTRQAGSQANMLKIAAFLADKELARLAGAAGAAD
;
A
#
# COMPACT_ATOMS: atom_id res chain seq x y z
N THR A 1 -2.96 1.83 0.16
CA THR A 1 -3.19 0.52 -0.51
C THR A 1 -1.94 0.10 -1.24
N PRO A 2 -1.50 -1.16 -1.12
CA PRO A 2 -0.46 -1.72 -1.98
C PRO A 2 -0.85 -1.65 -3.45
N VAL A 3 0.16 -1.53 -4.32
CA VAL A 3 -0.01 -1.51 -5.78
C VAL A 3 0.30 -2.90 -6.35
N ILE A 4 -0.61 -3.44 -7.14
CA ILE A 4 -0.47 -4.76 -7.78
C ILE A 4 -0.90 -4.65 -9.24
N TRP A 5 0.06 -4.68 -10.17
CA TRP A 5 -0.25 -4.72 -11.61
C TRP A 5 0.01 -6.10 -12.20
N ASN A 6 -0.63 -6.38 -13.34
CA ASN A 6 -0.47 -7.62 -14.13
C ASN A 6 -0.67 -8.91 -13.32
N ASN A 7 -1.49 -8.88 -12.26
CA ASN A 7 -1.71 -10.02 -11.37
C ASN A 7 -0.42 -10.64 -10.77
N ASN A 8 0.68 -9.87 -10.68
CA ASN A 8 2.00 -10.37 -10.29
C ASN A 8 1.99 -11.08 -8.92
N PRO A 9 2.38 -12.38 -8.84
CA PRO A 9 2.34 -13.14 -7.58
C PRO A 9 3.24 -12.58 -6.48
N GLY A 10 4.43 -12.07 -6.81
CA GLY A 10 5.34 -11.46 -5.84
C GLY A 10 4.76 -10.18 -5.24
N MET A 11 4.13 -9.34 -6.06
CA MET A 11 3.43 -8.15 -5.56
C MET A 11 2.22 -8.51 -4.70
N LYS A 12 1.49 -9.57 -5.05
CA LYS A 12 0.40 -10.10 -4.20
C LYS A 12 0.93 -10.56 -2.85
N LEU A 13 2.09 -11.23 -2.81
CA LEU A 13 2.73 -11.63 -1.56
C LEU A 13 3.11 -10.41 -0.71
N LEU A 14 3.80 -9.42 -1.29
CA LEU A 14 4.19 -8.21 -0.56
C LEU A 14 2.98 -7.35 -0.12
N ALA A 15 1.91 -7.32 -0.92
CA ALA A 15 0.65 -6.68 -0.53
C ALA A 15 0.00 -7.41 0.65
N LYS A 16 0.02 -8.76 0.62
CA LYS A 16 -0.46 -9.60 1.71
C LYS A 16 0.35 -9.37 2.99
N THR A 17 1.68 -9.24 2.87
CA THR A 17 2.58 -8.84 3.95
C THR A 17 2.20 -7.49 4.54
N TYR A 18 1.99 -6.47 3.71
CA TYR A 18 1.57 -5.13 4.17
C TYR A 18 0.24 -5.18 4.94
N TYR A 19 -0.75 -5.90 4.42
CA TYR A 19 -2.03 -6.01 5.11
C TYR A 19 -1.96 -6.84 6.39
N ALA A 20 -1.04 -7.82 6.48
CA ALA A 20 -0.80 -8.53 7.74
C ALA A 20 -0.22 -7.58 8.81
N VAL A 21 0.65 -6.65 8.42
CA VAL A 21 1.14 -5.59 9.32
C VAL A 21 -0.01 -4.71 9.81
N GLU A 22 -0.92 -4.28 8.91
CA GLU A 22 -2.07 -3.45 9.29
C GLU A 22 -3.07 -4.19 10.20
N VAL A 23 -3.43 -5.43 9.86
CA VAL A 23 -4.43 -6.21 10.60
C VAL A 23 -3.93 -6.62 11.99
N LEU A 24 -2.62 -6.86 12.14
CA LEU A 24 -2.01 -7.18 13.43
C LEU A 24 -1.66 -5.93 14.25
N ASP A 25 -1.79 -4.74 13.68
CA ASP A 25 -1.42 -3.45 14.30
C ASP A 25 0.05 -3.41 14.76
N VAL A 26 0.96 -3.85 13.88
CA VAL A 26 2.40 -3.98 14.16
C VAL A 26 3.25 -3.12 13.23
N PHE A 27 2.75 -1.95 12.85
CA PHE A 27 3.37 -1.11 11.84
C PHE A 27 4.79 -0.66 12.25
N GLU A 28 4.94 -0.11 13.44
CA GLU A 28 6.20 0.40 13.97
C GLU A 28 7.32 -0.67 13.97
N PRO A 29 7.14 -1.86 14.58
CA PRO A 29 8.19 -2.87 14.61
C PRO A 29 8.38 -3.61 13.27
N VAL A 30 7.31 -3.89 12.53
CA VAL A 30 7.38 -4.86 11.43
C VAL A 30 7.51 -4.19 10.06
N HIS A 31 6.84 -3.06 9.80
CA HIS A 31 6.87 -2.44 8.48
C HIS A 31 8.30 -2.05 8.07
N GLY A 32 9.01 -1.36 8.97
CA GLY A 32 10.41 -0.97 8.77
C GLY A 32 11.34 -2.18 8.67
N ALA A 33 11.10 -3.23 9.45
CA ALA A 33 11.89 -4.46 9.40
C ALA A 33 11.77 -5.19 8.06
N VAL A 34 10.54 -5.32 7.53
CA VAL A 34 10.28 -5.89 6.19
C VAL A 34 10.98 -5.07 5.11
N PHE A 35 10.87 -3.74 5.16
CA PHE A 35 11.53 -2.86 4.18
C PHE A 35 13.06 -3.02 4.23
N ASN A 36 13.65 -3.03 5.43
CA ASN A 36 15.08 -3.23 5.63
C ASN A 36 15.54 -4.62 5.18
N ALA A 37 14.75 -5.67 5.44
CA ALA A 37 15.03 -7.03 5.00
C ALA A 37 15.20 -7.08 3.47
N ILE A 38 14.29 -6.46 2.72
CA ILE A 38 14.33 -6.43 1.25
C ILE A 38 15.46 -5.53 0.76
N HIS A 39 15.49 -4.26 1.19
CA HIS A 39 16.29 -3.23 0.53
C HIS A 39 17.73 -3.13 1.05
N ARG A 40 17.97 -3.44 2.33
CA ARG A 40 19.30 -3.37 2.96
C ARG A 40 19.95 -4.74 3.10
N GLN A 41 19.21 -5.71 3.62
CA GLN A 41 19.74 -7.06 3.89
C GLN A 41 19.66 -7.98 2.67
N ARG A 42 18.94 -7.58 1.62
CA ARG A 42 18.75 -8.36 0.38
C ARG A 42 18.11 -9.73 0.64
N LYS A 43 17.34 -9.87 1.73
CA LYS A 43 16.53 -11.07 2.01
C LYS A 43 15.45 -11.17 0.93
N ARG A 44 15.33 -12.36 0.33
CA ARG A 44 14.29 -12.64 -0.66
C ARG A 44 13.01 -13.08 0.04
N LEU A 45 12.05 -12.17 0.17
CA LEU A 45 10.73 -12.49 0.72
C LEU A 45 9.82 -13.09 -0.37
N SER A 46 10.16 -14.30 -0.83
CA SER A 46 9.45 -14.99 -1.93
C SER A 46 8.46 -16.08 -1.49
N SER A 47 8.29 -16.29 -0.18
CA SER A 47 7.32 -17.24 0.36
C SER A 47 6.71 -16.74 1.68
N PRO A 48 5.54 -17.27 2.09
CA PRO A 48 4.94 -16.97 3.39
C PRO A 48 5.89 -17.24 4.56
N GLU A 49 6.70 -18.30 4.51
CA GLU A 49 7.64 -18.68 5.57
C GLU A 49 8.77 -17.66 5.71
N ALA A 50 9.29 -17.16 4.58
CA ALA A 50 10.30 -16.09 4.59
C ALA A 50 9.73 -14.78 5.16
N VAL A 51 8.45 -14.48 4.90
CA VAL A 51 7.76 -13.34 5.50
C VAL A 51 7.55 -13.56 7.00
N LYS A 52 7.08 -14.75 7.40
CA LYS A 52 6.85 -15.14 8.79
C LYS A 52 8.10 -14.97 9.65
N ALA A 53 9.26 -15.40 9.13
CA ALA A 53 10.53 -15.23 9.83
C ALA A 53 10.80 -13.78 10.22
N VAL A 54 10.51 -12.81 9.34
CA VAL A 54 10.67 -11.38 9.66
C VAL A 54 9.67 -10.93 10.73
N PHE A 55 8.43 -11.42 10.70
CA PHE A 55 7.42 -11.06 11.69
C PHE A 55 7.80 -11.59 13.08
N VAL A 56 8.23 -12.85 13.15
CA VAL A 56 8.66 -13.50 14.40
C VAL A 56 9.93 -12.87 14.96
N GLU A 57 10.93 -12.57 14.10
CA GLU A 57 12.13 -11.83 14.48
C GLU A 57 11.80 -10.45 15.10
N ASN A 58 10.61 -9.89 14.82
CA ASN A 58 10.16 -8.58 15.28
C ASN A 58 8.96 -8.65 16.24
N GLY A 59 8.79 -9.78 16.93
CA GLY A 59 7.90 -9.89 18.09
C GLY A 59 6.47 -10.36 17.83
N VAL A 60 6.13 -10.74 16.59
CA VAL A 60 4.82 -11.33 16.28
C VAL A 60 4.88 -12.84 16.55
N SER A 61 3.90 -13.40 17.27
CA SER A 61 3.86 -14.85 17.47
C SER A 61 3.60 -15.60 16.17
N ASP A 62 4.15 -16.81 16.04
CA ASP A 62 3.84 -17.72 14.92
C ASP A 62 2.33 -17.86 14.69
N SER A 63 1.58 -17.99 15.79
CA SER A 63 0.14 -18.22 15.76
C SER A 63 -0.66 -17.02 15.27
N ASP A 64 -0.25 -15.79 15.63
CA ASP A 64 -0.94 -14.58 15.21
C ASP A 64 -0.61 -14.28 13.74
N PHE A 65 0.64 -14.52 13.33
CA PHE A 65 1.02 -14.47 11.92
C PHE A 65 0.17 -15.45 11.09
N ASP A 66 0.14 -16.73 11.46
CA ASP A 66 -0.56 -17.75 10.66
C ASP A 66 -2.07 -17.45 10.58
N ARG A 67 -2.67 -16.99 11.69
CA ARG A 67 -4.09 -16.58 11.74
C ARG A 67 -4.37 -15.41 10.82
N ALA A 68 -3.57 -14.34 10.90
CA ALA A 68 -3.77 -13.14 10.08
C ALA A 68 -3.47 -13.45 8.62
N PHE A 69 -2.28 -13.98 8.32
CA PHE A 69 -1.80 -14.25 6.98
C PHE A 69 -2.62 -15.35 6.28
N GLY A 70 -3.21 -16.29 7.02
CA GLY A 70 -4.15 -17.29 6.48
C GLY A 70 -5.58 -16.78 6.29
N SER A 71 -5.91 -15.54 6.69
CA SER A 71 -7.29 -15.08 6.75
C SER A 71 -7.88 -14.72 5.39
N PHE A 72 -9.16 -15.04 5.21
CA PHE A 72 -9.96 -14.60 4.07
C PHE A 72 -10.04 -13.07 3.97
N GLY A 73 -10.05 -12.37 5.11
CA GLY A 73 -10.09 -10.90 5.16
C GLY A 73 -8.91 -10.28 4.42
N ILE A 74 -7.69 -10.71 4.74
CA ILE A 74 -6.49 -10.23 4.04
C ILE A 74 -6.53 -10.60 2.56
N ASP A 75 -6.94 -11.82 2.20
CA ASP A 75 -7.06 -12.21 0.79
C ASP A 75 -8.04 -11.32 0.01
N SER A 76 -9.14 -10.93 0.64
CA SER A 76 -10.10 -9.97 0.07
C SER A 76 -9.46 -8.59 -0.11
N MET A 77 -8.72 -8.09 0.88
CA MET A 77 -8.02 -6.80 0.79
C MET A 77 -6.99 -6.78 -0.35
N VAL A 78 -6.27 -7.89 -0.58
CA VAL A 78 -5.32 -8.04 -1.70
C VAL A 78 -6.06 -7.99 -3.05
N ARG A 79 -7.19 -8.70 -3.18
CA ARG A 79 -8.01 -8.66 -4.42
C ARG A 79 -8.53 -7.25 -4.70
N GLN A 80 -9.02 -6.56 -3.67
CA GLN A 80 -9.47 -5.17 -3.79
C GLN A 80 -8.32 -4.22 -4.15
N ALA A 81 -7.12 -4.43 -3.61
CA ALA A 81 -5.94 -3.63 -3.96
C ALA A 81 -5.57 -3.78 -5.44
N ALA A 82 -5.64 -5.01 -5.97
CA ALA A 82 -5.41 -5.27 -7.39
C ALA A 82 -6.46 -4.56 -8.26
N ALA A 83 -7.75 -4.69 -7.92
CA ALA A 83 -8.82 -4.00 -8.62
C ALA A 83 -8.68 -2.47 -8.58
N ARG A 84 -8.29 -1.90 -7.43
CA ARG A 84 -7.99 -0.46 -7.31
C ARG A 84 -6.81 -0.04 -8.18
N THR A 85 -5.75 -0.86 -8.24
CA THR A 85 -4.57 -0.59 -9.08
C THR A 85 -4.94 -0.55 -10.56
N GLU A 86 -5.74 -1.52 -11.00
CA GLU A 86 -6.23 -1.63 -12.37
C GLU A 86 -7.17 -0.46 -12.74
N GLY A 87 -8.17 -0.19 -11.91
CA GLY A 87 -9.11 0.93 -12.13
C GLY A 87 -8.41 2.29 -12.15
N ALA A 88 -7.36 2.46 -11.34
CA ALA A 88 -6.53 3.65 -11.33
C ALA A 88 -5.52 3.72 -12.49
N ARG A 89 -5.42 2.68 -13.32
CA ARG A 89 -4.42 2.55 -14.40
C ARG A 89 -3.00 2.81 -13.92
N ILE A 90 -2.65 2.33 -12.73
CA ILE A 90 -1.30 2.46 -12.18
C ILE A 90 -0.41 1.37 -12.77
N ASN A 91 0.69 1.77 -13.39
CA ASN A 91 1.65 0.89 -14.04
C ASN A 91 3.08 1.03 -13.48
N GLY A 92 3.24 1.74 -12.37
CA GLY A 92 4.54 1.95 -11.74
C GLY A 92 4.43 2.59 -10.36
N THR A 93 5.53 2.54 -9.61
CA THR A 93 5.67 3.16 -8.29
C THR A 93 6.92 4.06 -8.24
N PRO A 94 6.91 5.12 -7.40
CA PRO A 94 5.77 5.59 -6.61
C PRO A 94 4.70 6.30 -7.47
N SER A 95 3.44 6.15 -7.06
CA SER A 95 2.26 6.77 -7.67
C SER A 95 1.31 7.27 -6.58
N LEU A 96 0.61 8.37 -6.82
CA LEU A 96 -0.41 8.94 -5.95
C LEU A 96 -1.74 9.07 -6.70
N MET A 97 -2.85 8.88 -5.98
CA MET A 97 -4.20 9.12 -6.49
C MET A 97 -4.91 10.09 -5.55
N VAL A 98 -5.40 11.22 -6.07
CA VAL A 98 -6.13 12.23 -5.30
C VAL A 98 -7.60 12.20 -5.68
N ASN A 99 -8.45 11.99 -4.68
CA ASN A 99 -9.92 11.93 -4.79
C ASN A 99 -10.45 10.99 -5.89
N GLY A 100 -9.72 9.93 -6.25
CA GLY A 100 -10.07 9.03 -7.36
C GLY A 100 -10.05 9.67 -8.75
N LYS A 101 -9.60 10.93 -8.88
CA LYS A 101 -9.66 11.73 -10.11
C LYS A 101 -8.29 11.98 -10.72
N TYR A 102 -7.30 12.26 -9.87
CA TYR A 102 -5.98 12.70 -10.33
C TYR A 102 -4.93 11.66 -10.00
N ARG A 103 -4.36 11.05 -11.04
CA ARG A 103 -3.21 10.17 -10.93
C ARG A 103 -1.93 10.98 -11.14
N ILE A 104 -0.99 10.86 -10.21
CA ILE A 104 0.31 11.53 -10.24
C ILE A 104 1.38 10.44 -10.23
N ASP A 105 2.25 10.43 -11.22
CA ASP A 105 3.43 9.58 -11.25
C ASP A 105 4.72 10.42 -11.17
N THR A 106 5.83 9.79 -10.74
CA THR A 106 7.11 10.50 -10.52
C THR A 106 7.64 11.14 -11.79
N ARG A 107 7.42 10.50 -12.94
CA ARG A 107 7.95 10.96 -14.23
C ARG A 107 7.23 12.23 -14.68
N GLN A 108 5.91 12.28 -14.55
CA GLN A 108 5.11 13.46 -14.85
C GLN A 108 5.38 14.61 -13.87
N ALA A 109 5.62 14.29 -12.60
CA ALA A 109 5.94 15.28 -11.58
C ALA A 109 7.40 15.78 -11.64
N GLY A 110 8.30 15.09 -12.33
CA GLY A 110 9.73 15.41 -12.42
C GLY A 110 10.56 15.10 -11.15
N SER A 111 9.94 14.99 -9.98
CA SER A 111 10.57 14.51 -8.74
C SER A 111 9.53 14.06 -7.71
N GLN A 112 9.94 13.22 -6.75
CA GLN A 112 9.06 12.80 -5.65
C GLN A 112 8.64 13.97 -4.75
N ALA A 113 9.54 14.91 -4.47
CA ALA A 113 9.21 16.12 -3.72
C ALA A 113 8.12 16.95 -4.43
N ASN A 114 8.19 17.05 -5.77
CA ASN A 114 7.15 17.73 -6.54
C ASN A 114 5.84 16.93 -6.61
N MET A 115 5.88 15.59 -6.60
CA MET A 115 4.65 14.78 -6.48
C MET A 115 3.83 15.16 -5.25
N LEU A 116 4.50 15.36 -4.10
CA LEU A 116 3.83 15.75 -2.86
C LEU A 116 3.21 17.14 -2.95
N LYS A 117 3.91 18.10 -3.56
CA LYS A 117 3.37 19.46 -3.79
C LYS A 117 2.13 19.42 -4.69
N ILE A 118 2.19 18.67 -5.79
CA ILE A 118 1.05 18.50 -6.70
C ILE A 118 -0.12 17.81 -5.99
N ALA A 119 0.17 16.77 -5.20
CA ALA A 119 -0.86 16.05 -4.46
C ALA A 119 -1.57 16.94 -3.44
N ALA A 120 -0.82 17.74 -2.67
CA ALA A 120 -1.37 18.71 -1.73
C ALA A 120 -2.26 19.74 -2.43
N PHE A 121 -1.77 20.35 -3.51
CA PHE A 121 -2.55 21.30 -4.30
C PHE A 121 -3.88 20.71 -4.81
N LEU A 122 -3.84 19.49 -5.35
CA LEU A 122 -5.04 18.82 -5.87
C LEU A 122 -6.00 18.41 -4.75
N ALA A 123 -5.49 18.04 -3.58
CA ALA A 123 -6.31 17.73 -2.42
C ALA A 123 -7.06 18.99 -1.94
N ASP A 124 -6.35 20.11 -1.77
CA ASP A 124 -6.94 21.39 -1.37
C ASP A 124 -7.99 21.86 -2.38
N LYS A 125 -7.69 21.72 -3.67
CA LYS A 125 -8.64 22.04 -4.75
C LYS A 125 -9.94 21.21 -4.65
N GLU A 126 -9.85 19.91 -4.38
CA GLU A 126 -11.03 19.07 -4.25
C GLU A 126 -11.81 19.33 -2.95
N LEU A 127 -11.12 19.63 -1.85
CA LEU A 127 -11.75 20.03 -0.60
C LEU A 127 -12.56 21.32 -0.78
N ALA A 128 -11.98 22.35 -1.41
CA ALA A 128 -12.67 23.59 -1.71
C ALA A 128 -13.89 23.38 -2.63
N ARG A 129 -13.76 22.53 -3.65
CA ARG A 129 -14.87 22.17 -4.56
C ARG A 129 -16.00 21.46 -3.81
N LEU A 130 -15.68 20.55 -2.91
CA LEU A 130 -16.68 19.80 -2.11
C LEU A 130 -17.40 20.73 -1.13
N ALA A 131 -16.68 21.63 -0.47
CA ALA A 131 -17.28 22.62 0.43
C ALA A 131 -18.23 23.57 -0.33
N GLY A 132 -17.83 24.06 -1.50
CA GLY A 132 -18.69 24.90 -2.34
C GLY A 132 -19.93 24.18 -2.86
N ALA A 133 -19.84 22.88 -3.15
CA ALA A 133 -20.98 22.08 -3.58
C ALA A 133 -21.98 21.81 -2.43
N ALA A 134 -21.49 21.60 -1.20
CA ALA A 134 -22.34 21.42 -0.03
C ALA A 134 -23.12 22.70 0.30
N GLY A 135 -22.45 23.87 0.33
CA GLY A 135 -23.11 25.14 0.61
C GLY A 135 -24.04 25.66 -0.48
N ALA A 136 -24.06 25.04 -1.67
CA ALA A 136 -25.01 25.34 -2.74
C ALA A 136 -26.24 24.41 -2.73
N ALA A 137 -26.21 23.34 -1.92
CA ALA A 137 -27.30 22.39 -1.78
C ALA A 137 -28.20 22.66 -0.55
N ASP A 138 -27.78 23.59 0.32
CA ASP A 138 -28.52 24.13 1.47
C ASP A 138 -29.24 25.45 1.10
#